data_AF-E8WKY7-F1
#
_entry.id   AF-E8WKY7-F1
#
_cell.length_a   1.000
_cell.length_b   1.000
_cell.length_c   1.000
_cell.angle_alpha   90.00
_cell.angle_beta   90.00
_cell.angle_gamma   90.00
#
_symmetry.space_group_name_H-M   'P 1'
#
loop_
_entity.id
_entity.type
_entity.pdbx_description
1 polymer ?
#
loop_
_entity_poly.entity_id
_entity_poly.type
_entity_poly.pdbx_seq_one_letter_code
_entity_poly.pdbx_strand_id
1 'polypeptide(L)'
;MSEKMMKKSRGLLFTLLGLVAVAALSIWGCGDTSYDNPAKGITTTKTATALIEPDVLKQWMDEGKVNGKGLDRVVIVDISSVAQYQAGHIPGALCLDSSSEIYKTRLEGIAPAAGMVPDGAAMDTYIQRMGIDKNTTIVFTTNTASSAIWATRGYFTFRYWGFPKERLKVLNGYNKAWDATYPGTLTAAVPTVTPTTYSVRNNGAIAADVRASLGEMIAVVKAASANNVIIDTRGSDGQVGVGTKYSYDGDAGVTAGVFLPGSDYVVFEGRMKGAKAVGYATLLDSANNNKFLPADQLMAKFTAVGMDSSKTAYVYCRTGVIASSEYFVLDGILGWKVLDYDGSWSQWGSMSGDATKDGVLDSYSGWRTDTAALSEVITYNKDNAFTVEKIILDPLSVQLYSNTADLTANQIEKDDAAYMAGGASEGTTTSAPASSGGGGC
;
A
#
# COMPACT_ATOMS: atom_id res chain seq x y z
N MET A 1 13.25 47.90 60.40
CA MET A 1 13.60 48.29 59.01
C MET A 1 13.53 47.03 58.15
N SER A 2 12.60 46.82 57.22
CA SER A 2 11.37 47.51 56.84
C SER A 2 10.54 46.49 56.04
N GLU A 3 9.22 46.50 56.26
CA GLU A 3 8.10 45.93 55.49
C GLU A 3 8.14 46.07 53.95
N LYS A 4 9.27 46.48 53.36
CA LYS A 4 9.45 46.71 51.92
C LYS A 4 10.04 45.55 51.13
N MET A 5 10.43 44.43 51.76
CA MET A 5 10.96 43.25 51.04
C MET A 5 9.99 42.06 50.90
N MET A 6 8.81 42.10 51.54
CA MET A 6 7.77 41.07 51.38
C MET A 6 6.60 41.49 50.45
N LYS A 7 6.79 42.55 49.65
CA LYS A 7 5.82 42.98 48.62
C LYS A 7 6.29 42.80 47.18
N LYS A 8 7.50 42.27 46.95
CA LYS A 8 8.06 42.05 45.60
C LYS A 8 8.02 40.61 45.09
N SER A 9 7.57 39.64 45.89
CA SER A 9 7.49 38.22 45.48
C SER A 9 6.08 37.71 45.17
N ARG A 10 5.04 38.56 45.24
CA ARG A 10 3.64 38.17 44.93
C ARG A 10 3.11 38.75 43.61
N GLY A 11 3.92 39.52 42.88
CA GLY A 11 3.59 40.09 41.57
C GLY A 11 4.21 39.36 40.36
N LEU A 12 4.98 38.30 40.59
CA LEU A 12 5.62 37.53 39.51
C LEU A 12 4.98 36.14 39.31
N LEU A 13 3.97 35.78 40.11
CA LEU A 13 3.33 34.47 40.07
C LEU A 13 1.95 34.47 39.37
N PHE A 14 1.47 35.62 38.91
CA PHE A 14 0.22 35.74 38.13
C PHE A 14 0.44 36.10 36.64
N THR A 15 1.67 36.35 36.22
CA THR A 15 2.02 36.61 34.81
C THR A 15 2.60 35.40 34.09
N LEU A 16 2.90 34.29 34.80
CA LEU A 16 3.39 33.04 34.18
C LEU A 16 2.29 32.00 33.91
N LEU A 17 1.07 32.19 34.44
CA LEU A 17 -0.08 31.31 34.21
C LEU A 17 -1.05 31.82 33.12
N GLY A 18 -0.83 33.03 32.60
CA GLY A 18 -1.62 33.62 31.51
C GLY A 18 -1.03 33.47 30.10
N LEU A 19 0.20 32.94 29.99
CA LEU A 19 0.92 32.81 28.71
C LEU A 19 0.97 31.37 28.16
N VAL A 20 0.40 30.39 28.87
CA VAL A 20 0.33 28.99 28.43
C VAL A 20 -1.06 28.62 27.86
N ALA A 21 -2.05 29.50 27.96
CA ALA A 21 -3.41 29.27 27.44
C ALA A 21 -3.76 30.02 26.14
N VAL A 22 -2.82 30.74 25.52
CA VAL A 22 -3.08 31.55 24.30
C VAL A 22 -2.26 31.11 23.08
N ALA A 23 -1.37 30.12 23.21
CA ALA A 23 -0.63 29.56 22.07
C ALA A 23 -1.30 28.37 21.37
N ALA A 24 -2.61 28.13 21.62
CA ALA A 24 -3.38 27.05 21.00
C ALA A 24 -4.51 27.53 20.06
N LEU A 25 -4.65 28.84 19.84
CA LEU A 25 -5.75 29.42 19.04
C LEU A 25 -5.28 30.65 18.25
N SER A 26 -4.41 30.44 17.25
CA SER A 26 -4.13 31.49 16.25
C SER A 26 -3.44 30.94 14.99
N ILE A 27 -4.12 30.08 14.24
CA ILE A 27 -4.09 30.11 12.76
C ILE A 27 -5.53 29.89 12.29
N TRP A 28 -6.40 30.86 12.58
CA TRP A 28 -7.68 31.00 11.91
C TRP A 28 -7.66 32.39 11.29
N GLY A 29 -7.42 32.44 9.98
CA GLY A 29 -7.46 33.68 9.22
C GLY A 29 -8.91 34.13 9.10
N CYS A 30 -9.22 35.32 9.64
CA CYS A 30 -10.40 36.08 9.25
C CYS A 30 -10.10 36.83 7.95
N GLY A 31 -10.97 36.66 6.96
CA GLY A 31 -10.97 37.50 5.76
C GLY A 31 -11.73 36.93 4.57
N ASP A 32 -13.02 36.59 4.74
CA ASP A 32 -14.02 36.86 3.69
C ASP A 32 -15.43 36.72 4.25
N THR A 33 -16.20 37.81 4.21
CA THR A 33 -17.63 37.80 4.50
C THR A 33 -18.38 37.34 3.26
N SER A 34 -18.62 36.03 3.16
CA SER A 34 -19.64 35.46 2.30
C SER A 34 -20.46 34.46 3.12
N TYR A 35 -21.78 34.65 3.15
CA TYR A 35 -22.72 33.66 3.69
C TYR A 35 -22.74 32.44 2.76
N ASP A 36 -21.76 31.55 2.89
CA ASP A 36 -21.65 30.34 2.07
C ASP A 36 -21.81 29.05 2.91
N ASN A 37 -23.03 28.51 2.84
CA ASN A 37 -23.41 27.10 2.93
C ASN A 37 -22.77 26.21 4.04
N PRO A 38 -23.52 25.85 5.12
CA PRO A 38 -23.06 24.92 6.15
C PRO A 38 -22.87 23.46 5.66
N ALA A 39 -23.20 23.16 4.40
CA ALA A 39 -23.01 21.84 3.78
C ALA A 39 -21.67 21.70 3.01
N LYS A 40 -20.65 22.52 3.30
CA LYS A 40 -19.26 22.15 2.95
C LYS A 40 -18.87 20.96 3.84
N GLY A 41 -19.16 19.77 3.30
CA GLY A 41 -19.23 18.49 4.01
C GLY A 41 -18.03 18.20 4.89
N ILE A 42 -18.24 18.21 6.21
CA ILE A 42 -17.30 17.68 7.17
C ILE A 42 -17.25 16.17 6.95
N THR A 43 -16.12 15.63 6.49
CA THR A 43 -15.91 14.19 6.48
C THR A 43 -15.76 13.69 7.91
N THR A 44 -16.84 13.18 8.50
CA THR A 44 -16.86 12.75 9.92
C THR A 44 -16.11 11.44 10.17
N THR A 45 -15.66 10.77 9.11
CA THR A 45 -14.80 9.59 9.14
C THR A 45 -13.31 9.91 9.03
N LYS A 46 -12.94 11.21 9.03
CA LYS A 46 -11.55 11.64 9.03
C LYS A 46 -10.90 11.31 10.38
N THR A 47 -9.72 10.68 10.31
CA THR A 47 -8.91 10.28 11.47
C THR A 47 -7.50 10.86 11.33
N ALA A 48 -6.74 10.88 12.43
CA ALA A 48 -5.36 11.39 12.43
C ALA A 48 -4.43 10.56 11.54
N THR A 49 -4.60 9.23 11.57
CA THR A 49 -3.83 8.25 10.78
C THR A 49 -4.78 7.37 9.97
N ALA A 50 -4.26 6.58 9.03
CA ALA A 50 -5.04 5.56 8.33
C ALA A 50 -5.33 4.33 9.22
N LEU A 51 -4.60 4.13 10.32
CA LEU A 51 -4.90 3.08 11.29
C LEU A 51 -6.08 3.51 12.19
N ILE A 52 -7.08 2.64 12.35
CA ILE A 52 -8.22 2.85 13.27
C ILE A 52 -8.41 1.66 14.21
N GLU A 53 -8.89 1.95 15.42
CA GLU A 53 -9.25 0.91 16.40
C GLU A 53 -10.65 0.33 16.15
N PRO A 54 -10.94 -0.90 16.62
CA PRO A 54 -12.27 -1.50 16.56
C PRO A 54 -13.41 -0.60 17.05
N ASP A 55 -13.17 0.20 18.09
CA ASP A 55 -14.18 1.10 18.66
C ASP A 55 -14.59 2.22 17.69
N VAL A 56 -13.66 2.72 16.88
CA VAL A 56 -13.95 3.72 15.85
C VAL A 56 -14.85 3.12 14.77
N LEU A 57 -14.54 1.91 14.33
CA LEU A 57 -15.38 1.21 13.35
C LEU A 57 -16.76 0.89 13.93
N LYS A 58 -16.84 0.43 15.18
CA LYS A 58 -18.09 0.15 15.87
C LYS A 58 -18.95 1.40 16.00
N GLN A 59 -18.36 2.54 16.33
CA GLN A 59 -19.07 3.82 16.35
C GLN A 59 -19.68 4.13 14.98
N TRP A 60 -18.92 3.99 13.89
CA TRP A 60 -19.46 4.23 12.53
C TRP A 60 -20.57 3.24 12.15
N MET A 61 -20.50 2.00 12.64
CA MET A 61 -21.59 1.02 12.47
C MET A 61 -22.85 1.47 13.21
N ASP A 62 -22.74 1.90 14.46
CA ASP A 62 -23.87 2.35 15.29
C ASP A 62 -24.51 3.63 14.76
N GLU A 63 -23.71 4.50 14.13
CA GLU A 63 -24.18 5.69 13.42
C GLU A 63 -24.82 5.37 12.05
N GLY A 64 -24.86 4.10 11.65
CA GLY A 64 -25.46 3.67 10.39
C GLY A 64 -24.66 4.03 9.13
N LYS A 65 -23.35 4.29 9.28
CA LYS A 65 -22.47 4.68 8.15
C LYS A 65 -22.03 3.48 7.32
N VAL A 66 -21.88 2.30 7.92
CA VAL A 66 -21.43 1.09 7.21
C VAL A 66 -22.50 0.63 6.21
N ASN A 67 -22.12 0.56 4.94
CA ASN A 67 -23.00 0.34 3.79
C ASN A 67 -24.20 1.30 3.74
N GLY A 68 -24.08 2.44 4.43
CA GLY A 68 -25.11 3.46 4.52
C GLY A 68 -25.17 4.35 3.27
N LYS A 69 -25.93 5.43 3.37
CA LYS A 69 -26.08 6.45 2.33
C LYS A 69 -25.43 7.77 2.78
N GLY A 70 -25.08 8.63 1.83
CA GLY A 70 -24.54 9.96 2.11
C GLY A 70 -23.03 10.08 1.94
N LEU A 71 -22.48 11.23 2.36
CA LEU A 71 -21.11 11.66 2.04
C LEU A 71 -20.00 11.01 2.89
N ASP A 72 -20.41 10.32 3.96
CA ASP A 72 -19.54 9.70 4.98
C ASP A 72 -19.80 8.20 5.14
N ARG A 73 -20.30 7.57 4.07
CA ARG A 73 -20.54 6.12 4.08
C ARG A 73 -19.22 5.36 4.23
N VAL A 74 -19.28 4.25 4.95
CA VAL A 74 -18.15 3.37 5.20
C VAL A 74 -18.40 2.05 4.47
N VAL A 75 -17.38 1.53 3.78
CA VAL A 75 -17.39 0.16 3.28
C VAL A 75 -16.25 -0.59 3.95
N ILE A 76 -16.59 -1.71 4.58
CA ILE A 76 -15.59 -2.61 5.17
C ILE A 76 -15.23 -3.63 4.09
N VAL A 77 -13.96 -3.70 3.73
CA VAL A 77 -13.42 -4.64 2.74
C VAL A 77 -12.62 -5.70 3.51
N ASP A 78 -13.17 -6.90 3.61
CA ASP A 78 -12.50 -8.06 4.20
C ASP A 78 -11.69 -8.76 3.11
N ILE A 79 -10.37 -8.67 3.21
CA ILE A 79 -9.43 -9.26 2.28
C ILE A 79 -8.94 -10.58 2.88
N SER A 80 -9.76 -11.60 2.71
CA SER A 80 -9.51 -12.97 3.15
C SER A 80 -9.81 -13.94 2.02
N SER A 81 -9.39 -15.18 2.16
CA SER A 81 -9.93 -16.22 1.26
C SER A 81 -11.45 -16.30 1.41
N VAL A 82 -12.14 -16.65 0.34
CA VAL A 82 -13.61 -16.81 0.35
C VAL A 82 -14.05 -17.74 1.49
N ALA A 83 -13.32 -18.83 1.73
CA ALA A 83 -13.62 -19.78 2.79
C ALA A 83 -13.53 -19.15 4.20
N GLN A 84 -12.49 -18.36 4.47
CA GLN A 84 -12.33 -17.66 5.75
C GLN A 84 -13.43 -16.62 5.96
N TYR A 85 -13.75 -15.85 4.92
CA TYR A 85 -14.84 -14.87 4.98
C TYR A 85 -16.18 -15.56 5.27
N GLN A 86 -16.49 -16.66 4.58
CA GLN A 86 -17.73 -17.43 4.78
C GLN A 86 -17.82 -18.08 6.17
N ALA A 87 -16.68 -18.44 6.78
CA ALA A 87 -16.64 -18.96 8.14
C ALA A 87 -16.99 -17.90 9.20
N GLY A 88 -16.71 -16.62 8.92
CA GLY A 88 -17.09 -15.51 9.79
C GLY A 88 -16.33 -14.22 9.45
N HIS A 89 -17.07 -13.11 9.34
CA HIS A 89 -16.56 -11.77 9.06
C HIS A 89 -17.28 -10.72 9.90
N ILE A 90 -16.72 -9.51 9.95
CA ILE A 90 -17.33 -8.36 10.65
C ILE A 90 -18.67 -8.03 9.98
N PRO A 91 -19.77 -7.79 10.73
CA PRO A 91 -21.06 -7.45 10.14
C PRO A 91 -20.99 -6.28 9.16
N GLY A 92 -21.52 -6.48 7.95
CA GLY A 92 -21.48 -5.49 6.88
C GLY A 92 -20.19 -5.48 6.05
N ALA A 93 -19.20 -6.33 6.35
CA ALA A 93 -18.02 -6.47 5.50
C ALA A 93 -18.34 -7.13 4.16
N LEU A 94 -17.60 -6.75 3.12
CA LEU A 94 -17.66 -7.30 1.79
C LEU A 94 -16.34 -7.98 1.45
N CYS A 95 -16.41 -9.16 0.82
CA CYS A 95 -15.23 -9.96 0.50
C CYS A 95 -14.50 -9.46 -0.75
N LEU A 96 -13.17 -9.35 -0.65
CA LEU A 96 -12.24 -9.26 -1.77
C LEU A 96 -11.26 -10.43 -1.62
N ASP A 97 -11.36 -11.42 -2.50
CA ASP A 97 -10.68 -12.69 -2.34
C ASP A 97 -9.16 -12.53 -2.41
N SER A 98 -8.49 -12.77 -1.28
CA SER A 98 -7.04 -12.64 -1.15
C SER A 98 -6.27 -13.60 -2.07
N SER A 99 -6.91 -14.67 -2.55
CA SER A 99 -6.25 -15.68 -3.39
C SER A 99 -6.23 -15.35 -4.89
N SER A 100 -7.05 -14.40 -5.34
CA SER A 100 -7.26 -14.18 -6.78
C SER A 100 -7.50 -12.73 -7.20
N GLU A 101 -7.85 -11.81 -6.29
CA GLU A 101 -8.35 -10.49 -6.68
C GLU A 101 -7.43 -9.32 -6.32
N ILE A 102 -6.51 -9.47 -5.35
CA ILE A 102 -5.73 -8.33 -4.83
C ILE A 102 -4.33 -8.18 -5.42
N TYR A 103 -4.02 -9.00 -6.43
CA TYR A 103 -2.79 -8.94 -7.22
C TYR A 103 -3.00 -9.54 -8.60
N LYS A 104 -2.08 -9.25 -9.53
CA LYS A 104 -2.09 -9.77 -10.90
C LYS A 104 -0.67 -10.05 -11.38
N THR A 105 -0.53 -10.96 -12.34
CA THR A 105 0.71 -11.07 -13.13
C THR A 105 0.61 -10.10 -14.30
N ARG A 106 1.57 -9.19 -14.43
CA ARG A 106 1.58 -8.15 -15.48
C ARG A 106 2.99 -8.02 -16.07
N LEU A 107 3.07 -7.60 -17.33
CA LEU A 107 4.36 -7.29 -17.97
C LEU A 107 4.96 -6.03 -17.32
N GLU A 108 6.20 -6.12 -16.87
CA GLU A 108 6.95 -4.98 -16.34
C GLU A 108 8.44 -5.10 -16.74
N GLY A 109 8.96 -4.07 -17.41
CA GLY A 109 10.29 -4.10 -17.98
C GLY A 109 10.34 -5.03 -19.20
N ILE A 110 11.03 -6.16 -19.06
CA ILE A 110 11.29 -7.13 -20.14
C ILE A 110 10.65 -8.50 -19.92
N ALA A 111 9.89 -8.69 -18.84
CA ALA A 111 9.26 -9.95 -18.53
C ALA A 111 8.00 -9.77 -17.65
N PRO A 112 7.10 -10.76 -17.60
CA PRO A 112 6.02 -10.77 -16.63
C PRO A 112 6.57 -10.76 -15.21
N ALA A 113 5.88 -10.06 -14.32
CA ALA A 113 6.13 -10.13 -12.89
C ALA A 113 4.84 -10.32 -12.10
N ALA A 114 4.94 -11.15 -11.06
CA ALA A 114 3.82 -11.60 -10.24
C ALA A 114 3.59 -10.64 -9.07
N GLY A 115 2.39 -10.69 -8.48
CA GLY A 115 2.09 -9.87 -7.30
C GLY A 115 1.87 -8.38 -7.60
N MET A 116 1.73 -8.01 -8.87
CA MET A 116 1.52 -6.64 -9.32
C MET A 116 0.15 -6.12 -8.91
N VAL A 117 0.02 -4.80 -8.82
CA VAL A 117 -1.29 -4.14 -8.63
C VAL A 117 -2.31 -4.59 -9.70
N PRO A 118 -3.58 -4.85 -9.32
CA PRO A 118 -4.65 -5.12 -10.28
C PRO A 118 -4.80 -3.99 -11.30
N ASP A 119 -5.24 -4.33 -12.52
CA ASP A 119 -5.49 -3.33 -13.57
C ASP A 119 -6.81 -2.55 -13.33
N GLY A 120 -7.01 -1.49 -14.09
CA GLY A 120 -8.14 -0.59 -13.88
C GLY A 120 -9.50 -1.26 -14.04
N ALA A 121 -9.62 -2.23 -14.96
CA ALA A 121 -10.87 -2.98 -15.17
C ALA A 121 -11.21 -3.89 -13.97
N ALA A 122 -10.19 -4.54 -13.40
CA ALA A 122 -10.34 -5.30 -12.17
C ALA A 122 -10.76 -4.39 -11.01
N MET A 123 -10.11 -3.23 -10.86
CA MET A 123 -10.48 -2.26 -9.82
C MET A 123 -11.90 -1.74 -9.96
N ASP A 124 -12.34 -1.40 -11.18
CA ASP A 124 -13.73 -1.02 -11.46
C ASP A 124 -14.69 -2.13 -11.02
N THR A 125 -14.38 -3.39 -11.34
CA THR A 125 -15.20 -4.54 -10.91
C THR A 125 -15.32 -4.62 -9.38
N TYR A 126 -14.22 -4.41 -8.66
CA TYR A 126 -14.20 -4.47 -7.19
C TYR A 126 -15.00 -3.34 -6.56
N ILE A 127 -14.76 -2.09 -6.97
CA ILE A 127 -15.42 -0.93 -6.38
C ILE A 127 -16.89 -0.90 -6.76
N GLN A 128 -17.26 -1.28 -7.99
CA GLN A 128 -18.64 -1.27 -8.45
C GLN A 128 -19.48 -2.28 -7.69
N ARG A 129 -19.04 -3.53 -7.56
CA ARG A 129 -19.81 -4.56 -6.83
C ARG A 129 -19.92 -4.26 -5.34
N MET A 130 -18.93 -3.56 -4.76
CA MET A 130 -18.94 -3.14 -3.36
C MET A 130 -19.67 -1.82 -3.15
N GLY A 131 -20.14 -1.19 -4.23
CA GLY A 131 -20.80 0.09 -4.19
C GLY A 131 -19.88 1.22 -3.73
N ILE A 132 -18.55 1.16 -3.89
CA ILE A 132 -17.56 2.16 -3.44
C ILE A 132 -17.46 3.34 -4.44
N ASP A 133 -17.54 4.59 -3.97
CA ASP A 133 -17.39 5.80 -4.79
C ASP A 133 -16.52 6.87 -4.10
N LYS A 134 -16.43 8.06 -4.71
CA LYS A 134 -15.70 9.22 -4.17
C LYS A 134 -16.06 9.64 -2.73
N ASN A 135 -17.24 9.26 -2.24
CA ASN A 135 -17.74 9.60 -0.91
C ASN A 135 -17.55 8.47 0.10
N THR A 136 -16.94 7.35 -0.29
CA THR A 136 -16.75 6.19 0.59
C THR A 136 -15.48 6.33 1.41
N THR A 137 -15.57 6.07 2.71
CA THR A 137 -14.41 5.67 3.53
C THR A 137 -14.28 4.16 3.48
N ILE A 138 -13.10 3.66 3.15
CA ILE A 138 -12.83 2.24 2.96
C ILE A 138 -12.02 1.73 4.15
N VAL A 139 -12.53 0.71 4.83
CA VAL A 139 -11.87 0.08 5.98
C VAL A 139 -11.43 -1.32 5.58
N PHE A 140 -10.13 -1.53 5.44
CA PHE A 140 -9.54 -2.83 5.13
C PHE A 140 -9.34 -3.67 6.40
N THR A 141 -9.76 -4.93 6.33
CA THR A 141 -9.54 -5.94 7.36
C THR A 141 -9.20 -7.29 6.74
N THR A 142 -8.87 -8.27 7.57
CA THR A 142 -8.63 -9.66 7.16
C THR A 142 -8.87 -10.60 8.34
N ASN A 143 -9.19 -11.86 8.03
CA ASN A 143 -9.35 -12.95 8.98
C ASN A 143 -7.99 -13.55 9.39
N THR A 144 -7.00 -13.50 8.49
CA THR A 144 -5.72 -14.19 8.71
C THR A 144 -4.91 -13.51 9.82
N ALA A 145 -4.98 -14.08 11.03
CA ALA A 145 -4.34 -13.56 12.22
C ALA A 145 -2.81 -13.39 12.10
N SER A 146 -2.14 -14.13 11.23
CA SER A 146 -0.67 -14.13 11.11
C SER A 146 -0.10 -13.02 10.24
N SER A 147 -0.92 -12.15 9.63
CA SER A 147 -0.34 -11.14 8.76
C SER A 147 -1.19 -9.91 8.50
N ALA A 148 -0.58 -8.74 8.72
CA ALA A 148 -1.04 -7.45 8.23
C ALA A 148 -1.16 -7.35 6.70
N ILE A 149 -0.62 -8.35 6.00
CA ILE A 149 -0.34 -8.36 4.57
C ILE A 149 -1.57 -8.01 3.75
N TRP A 150 -2.70 -8.71 3.92
CA TRP A 150 -3.82 -8.56 3.00
C TRP A 150 -4.56 -7.23 3.15
N ALA A 151 -4.82 -6.81 4.38
CA ALA A 151 -5.47 -5.53 4.64
C ALA A 151 -4.60 -4.36 4.19
N THR A 152 -3.28 -4.43 4.44
CA THR A 152 -2.34 -3.38 3.99
C THR A 152 -2.09 -3.40 2.49
N ARG A 153 -2.15 -4.57 1.85
CA ARG A 153 -2.15 -4.68 0.39
C ARG A 153 -3.39 -4.01 -0.22
N GLY A 154 -4.56 -4.16 0.40
CA GLY A 154 -5.75 -3.39 0.05
C GLY A 154 -5.50 -1.89 0.12
N TYR A 155 -4.93 -1.41 1.23
CA TYR A 155 -4.57 -0.01 1.39
C TYR A 155 -3.62 0.50 0.28
N PHE A 156 -2.53 -0.22 0.01
CA PHE A 156 -1.57 0.13 -1.05
C PHE A 156 -2.25 0.17 -2.43
N THR A 157 -2.98 -0.88 -2.80
CA THR A 157 -3.67 -0.97 -4.10
C THR A 157 -4.62 0.20 -4.31
N PHE A 158 -5.44 0.55 -3.31
CA PHE A 158 -6.36 1.68 -3.45
C PHE A 158 -5.64 3.04 -3.44
N ARG A 159 -4.54 3.19 -2.68
CA ARG A 159 -3.69 4.39 -2.77
C ARG A 159 -3.12 4.58 -4.17
N TYR A 160 -2.59 3.51 -4.78
CA TYR A 160 -2.07 3.53 -6.15
C TYR A 160 -3.14 3.98 -7.16
N TRP A 161 -4.38 3.50 -7.03
CA TRP A 161 -5.49 3.89 -7.90
C TRP A 161 -6.10 5.27 -7.59
N GLY A 162 -5.41 6.10 -6.81
CA GLY A 162 -5.78 7.50 -6.61
C GLY A 162 -6.88 7.73 -5.57
N PHE A 163 -7.23 6.73 -4.75
CA PHE A 163 -8.14 6.97 -3.64
C PHE A 163 -7.46 7.85 -2.58
N PRO A 164 -8.15 8.88 -2.08
CA PRO A 164 -7.55 9.84 -1.15
C PRO A 164 -7.21 9.17 0.19
N LYS A 165 -5.99 9.43 0.67
CA LYS A 165 -5.42 8.82 1.88
C LYS A 165 -6.34 8.97 3.10
N GLU A 166 -6.99 10.12 3.24
CA GLU A 166 -7.91 10.41 4.33
C GLU A 166 -9.16 9.51 4.34
N ARG A 167 -9.50 8.86 3.23
CA ARG A 167 -10.63 7.92 3.11
C ARG A 167 -10.21 6.45 3.16
N LEU A 168 -8.92 6.15 3.21
CA LEU A 168 -8.44 4.77 3.34
C LEU A 168 -8.07 4.50 4.80
N LYS A 169 -8.52 3.34 5.29
CA LYS A 169 -8.34 2.92 6.69
C LYS A 169 -7.95 1.45 6.76
N VAL A 170 -7.13 1.09 7.73
CA VAL A 170 -6.87 -0.30 8.10
C VAL A 170 -7.33 -0.51 9.54
N LEU A 171 -8.07 -1.59 9.79
CA LEU A 171 -8.54 -1.95 11.13
C LEU A 171 -7.39 -2.56 11.95
N ASN A 172 -7.05 -1.95 13.09
CA ASN A 172 -5.92 -2.39 13.91
C ASN A 172 -6.18 -3.76 14.55
N GLY A 173 -5.38 -4.76 14.19
CA GLY A 173 -5.55 -6.15 14.61
C GLY A 173 -6.70 -6.89 13.92
N TYR A 174 -7.31 -6.28 12.90
CA TYR A 174 -8.23 -6.91 11.95
C TYR A 174 -9.42 -7.63 12.61
N ASN A 175 -9.91 -8.73 12.01
CA ASN A 175 -11.04 -9.50 12.54
C ASN A 175 -10.73 -10.10 13.92
N LYS A 176 -9.45 -10.42 14.21
CA LYS A 176 -9.04 -10.97 15.51
C LYS A 176 -9.22 -9.97 16.64
N ALA A 177 -8.74 -8.74 16.48
CA ALA A 177 -8.93 -7.70 17.50
C ALA A 177 -10.38 -7.24 17.58
N TRP A 178 -11.12 -7.27 16.46
CA TRP A 178 -12.56 -7.06 16.48
C TRP A 178 -13.26 -8.08 17.38
N ASP A 179 -13.07 -9.38 17.15
CA ASP A 179 -13.71 -10.43 17.94
C ASP A 179 -13.26 -10.43 19.40
N ALA A 180 -12.00 -10.08 19.68
CA ALA A 180 -11.54 -9.88 21.06
C ALA A 180 -12.25 -8.72 21.77
N THR A 181 -12.62 -7.66 21.05
CA THR A 181 -13.30 -6.47 21.60
C THR A 181 -14.82 -6.64 21.65
N TYR A 182 -15.39 -7.31 20.64
CA TYR A 182 -16.82 -7.53 20.43
C TYR A 182 -17.10 -9.01 20.18
N PRO A 183 -16.93 -9.88 21.20
CA PRO A 183 -16.97 -11.33 21.02
C PRO A 183 -18.32 -11.82 20.53
N GLY A 184 -18.29 -12.76 19.59
CA GLY A 184 -19.49 -13.41 19.05
C GLY A 184 -20.31 -12.55 18.10
N THR A 185 -19.77 -11.42 17.66
CA THR A 185 -20.44 -10.54 16.68
C THR A 185 -20.10 -10.85 15.23
N LEU A 186 -19.07 -11.66 14.97
CA LEU A 186 -18.78 -12.14 13.62
C LEU A 186 -19.97 -12.91 13.05
N THR A 187 -20.19 -12.77 11.75
CA THR A 187 -21.34 -13.33 11.04
C THR A 187 -20.93 -13.96 9.72
N ALA A 188 -21.77 -14.86 9.19
CA ALA A 188 -21.67 -15.36 7.82
C ALA A 188 -22.65 -14.65 6.86
N ALA A 189 -23.46 -13.69 7.37
CA ALA A 189 -24.46 -12.99 6.59
C ALA A 189 -23.81 -12.00 5.61
N VAL A 190 -23.87 -12.32 4.31
CA VAL A 190 -23.38 -11.44 3.25
C VAL A 190 -24.28 -10.21 3.12
N PRO A 191 -23.76 -8.99 3.26
CA PRO A 191 -24.57 -7.78 3.13
C PRO A 191 -25.04 -7.60 1.69
N THR A 192 -26.27 -7.10 1.53
CA THR A 192 -26.76 -6.64 0.23
C THR A 192 -26.38 -5.18 0.04
N VAL A 193 -25.59 -4.90 -1.00
CA VAL A 193 -25.20 -3.52 -1.37
C VAL A 193 -25.66 -3.21 -2.79
N THR A 194 -25.99 -1.96 -3.06
CA THR A 194 -26.30 -1.49 -4.42
C THR A 194 -24.99 -1.24 -5.16
N PRO A 195 -24.77 -1.90 -6.31
CA PRO A 195 -23.59 -1.62 -7.12
C PRO A 195 -23.56 -0.15 -7.56
N THR A 196 -22.37 0.41 -7.67
CA THR A 196 -22.17 1.75 -8.23
C THR A 196 -21.74 1.68 -9.68
N THR A 197 -21.83 2.79 -10.40
CA THR A 197 -21.23 2.99 -11.73
C THR A 197 -19.91 3.77 -11.65
N TYR A 198 -19.42 4.04 -10.43
CA TYR A 198 -18.16 4.74 -10.22
C TYR A 198 -17.00 3.95 -10.83
N SER A 199 -16.05 4.67 -11.43
CA SER A 199 -14.85 4.12 -12.02
C SER A 199 -13.63 4.75 -11.36
N VAL A 200 -12.53 3.99 -11.24
CA VAL A 200 -11.24 4.56 -10.81
C VAL A 200 -10.80 5.71 -11.72
N ARG A 201 -11.26 5.74 -12.98
CA ARG A 201 -11.06 6.87 -13.91
C ARG A 201 -11.52 8.21 -13.34
N ASN A 202 -12.49 8.20 -12.42
CA ASN A 202 -12.98 9.40 -11.76
C ASN A 202 -12.06 9.93 -10.64
N ASN A 203 -10.97 9.22 -10.30
CA ASN A 203 -9.97 9.66 -9.32
C ASN A 203 -8.94 10.66 -9.89
N GLY A 204 -8.97 10.91 -11.21
CA GLY A 204 -8.10 11.87 -11.89
C GLY A 204 -6.80 11.25 -12.41
N ALA A 205 -5.97 10.70 -11.53
CA ALA A 205 -4.73 10.02 -11.91
C ALA A 205 -4.41 8.87 -10.94
N ILE A 206 -3.58 7.93 -11.39
CA ILE A 206 -2.89 7.02 -10.48
C ILE A 206 -1.90 7.81 -9.61
N ALA A 207 -1.66 7.34 -8.40
CA ALA A 207 -0.60 7.86 -7.53
C ALA A 207 0.73 7.21 -7.92
N ALA A 208 1.34 7.64 -9.02
CA ALA A 208 2.58 7.06 -9.53
C ALA A 208 3.77 7.18 -8.54
N ASP A 209 3.69 8.10 -7.57
CA ASP A 209 4.73 8.30 -6.56
C ASP A 209 4.69 7.32 -5.38
N VAL A 210 3.87 6.25 -5.47
CA VAL A 210 3.73 5.22 -4.44
C VAL A 210 4.25 3.84 -4.86
N ARG A 211 4.57 3.66 -6.14
CA ARG A 211 5.01 2.38 -6.71
C ARG A 211 6.34 2.59 -7.43
N ALA A 212 7.24 1.61 -7.33
CA ALA A 212 8.49 1.59 -8.10
C ALA A 212 8.51 0.40 -9.07
N SER A 213 8.97 0.63 -10.29
CA SER A 213 9.26 -0.40 -11.30
C SER A 213 10.65 -1.05 -11.12
N LEU A 214 10.93 -2.14 -11.84
CA LEU A 214 12.27 -2.73 -11.90
C LEU A 214 13.32 -1.72 -12.40
N GLY A 215 13.00 -0.97 -13.45
CA GLY A 215 13.90 0.05 -14.00
C GLY A 215 14.25 1.15 -12.97
N GLU A 216 13.24 1.64 -12.26
CA GLU A 216 13.41 2.62 -11.19
C GLU A 216 14.20 2.06 -10.02
N MET A 217 13.94 0.82 -9.59
CA MET A 217 14.71 0.18 -8.52
C MET A 217 16.17 -0.01 -8.89
N ILE A 218 16.46 -0.41 -10.13
CA ILE A 218 17.84 -0.48 -10.65
C ILE A 218 18.50 0.90 -10.57
N ALA A 219 17.78 1.98 -10.95
CA ALA A 219 18.29 3.34 -10.87
C ALA A 219 18.52 3.79 -9.42
N VAL A 220 17.60 3.48 -8.51
CA VAL A 220 17.69 3.80 -7.07
C VAL A 220 18.91 3.15 -6.44
N VAL A 221 19.14 1.85 -6.72
CA VAL A 221 20.30 1.12 -6.20
C VAL A 221 21.60 1.69 -6.78
N LYS A 222 21.65 1.96 -8.10
CA LYS A 222 22.84 2.56 -8.76
C LYS A 222 23.18 3.94 -8.21
N ALA A 223 22.17 4.77 -7.96
CA ALA A 223 22.37 6.12 -7.46
C ALA A 223 22.97 6.14 -6.04
N ALA A 224 22.70 5.10 -5.24
CA ALA A 224 23.19 4.97 -3.86
C ALA A 224 23.00 6.25 -3.02
N SER A 225 21.89 6.95 -3.26
CA SER A 225 21.58 8.23 -2.62
C SER A 225 21.33 8.04 -1.13
N ALA A 226 21.97 8.86 -0.29
CA ALA A 226 21.73 8.86 1.16
C ALA A 226 20.29 9.29 1.55
N ASN A 227 19.54 9.88 0.60
CA ASN A 227 18.13 10.25 0.77
C ASN A 227 17.17 9.09 0.53
N ASN A 228 17.66 7.95 0.04
CA ASN A 228 16.87 6.76 -0.23
C ASN A 228 17.20 5.66 0.80
N VAL A 229 16.18 5.00 1.32
CA VAL A 229 16.34 3.82 2.17
C VAL A 229 15.63 2.64 1.53
N ILE A 230 16.38 1.62 1.13
CA ILE A 230 15.82 0.39 0.57
C ILE A 230 15.57 -0.57 1.74
N ILE A 231 14.35 -1.08 1.86
CA ILE A 231 13.91 -1.91 2.97
C ILE A 231 13.45 -3.27 2.43
N ASP A 232 14.14 -4.31 2.86
CA ASP A 232 13.79 -5.70 2.57
C ASP A 232 12.93 -6.25 3.70
N THR A 233 11.69 -6.60 3.36
CA THR A 233 10.68 -7.01 4.34
C THR A 233 10.66 -8.51 4.59
N ARG A 234 11.47 -9.27 3.83
CA ARG A 234 11.69 -10.70 4.04
C ARG A 234 12.48 -10.96 5.32
N GLY A 235 13.15 -9.92 5.85
CA GLY A 235 13.92 -9.92 7.09
C GLY A 235 15.18 -10.78 7.04
N SER A 236 16.07 -10.55 8.02
CA SER A 236 17.26 -11.36 8.24
C SER A 236 16.99 -12.52 9.20
N ASP A 237 17.97 -13.40 9.33
CA ASP A 237 18.02 -14.40 10.40
C ASP A 237 17.65 -13.79 11.76
N GLY A 238 16.72 -14.44 12.46
CA GLY A 238 16.25 -14.03 13.78
C GLY A 238 15.28 -12.83 13.83
N GLN A 239 14.96 -12.17 12.71
CA GLN A 239 14.00 -11.05 12.68
C GLN A 239 12.57 -11.45 12.29
N VAL A 240 12.38 -12.51 11.50
CA VAL A 240 11.03 -12.96 11.11
C VAL A 240 10.58 -14.11 12.00
N GLY A 241 9.46 -13.89 12.69
CA GLY A 241 8.78 -14.91 13.47
C GLY A 241 8.08 -15.92 12.56
N VAL A 242 8.33 -17.20 12.85
CA VAL A 242 7.63 -18.40 12.34
C VAL A 242 8.12 -18.97 10.99
N GLY A 243 9.15 -19.82 11.04
CA GLY A 243 9.29 -21.01 10.19
C GLY A 243 9.58 -20.84 8.70
N THR A 244 9.77 -19.61 8.20
CA THR A 244 10.20 -19.34 6.82
C THR A 244 11.70 -19.15 6.73
N LYS A 245 12.32 -19.82 5.76
CA LYS A 245 13.73 -19.65 5.39
C LYS A 245 14.00 -18.20 4.93
N TYR A 246 15.17 -17.67 5.22
CA TYR A 246 15.49 -16.23 5.10
C TYR A 246 16.14 -15.93 3.76
N SER A 247 15.73 -14.87 3.09
CA SER A 247 16.31 -14.52 1.79
C SER A 247 17.12 -13.23 1.80
N TYR A 248 17.07 -12.43 2.86
CA TYR A 248 17.94 -11.26 3.03
C TYR A 248 19.42 -11.64 3.15
N ASP A 249 19.71 -12.76 3.80
CA ASP A 249 21.07 -13.28 4.03
C ASP A 249 21.56 -14.20 2.89
N GLY A 250 20.76 -14.34 1.83
CA GLY A 250 21.14 -15.09 0.64
C GLY A 250 21.14 -16.60 0.81
N ASP A 251 20.35 -17.16 1.73
CA ASP A 251 20.23 -18.62 1.84
C ASP A 251 19.64 -19.20 0.55
N ALA A 252 20.33 -20.18 -0.03
CA ALA A 252 19.85 -20.85 -1.23
C ALA A 252 18.53 -21.58 -0.97
N GLY A 253 17.60 -21.58 -1.91
CA GLY A 253 16.36 -22.34 -1.90
C GLY A 253 15.32 -21.75 -0.96
N VAL A 254 15.14 -20.43 -1.00
CA VAL A 254 14.18 -19.69 -0.16
C VAL A 254 13.08 -19.10 -1.01
N THR A 255 13.46 -18.32 -2.03
CA THR A 255 12.53 -17.54 -2.82
C THR A 255 12.00 -18.42 -3.94
N ALA A 256 10.84 -19.02 -3.69
CA ALA A 256 10.21 -19.87 -4.68
C ALA A 256 9.83 -19.10 -5.95
N GLY A 257 9.91 -19.79 -7.10
CA GLY A 257 9.41 -19.29 -8.38
C GLY A 257 7.92 -18.97 -8.35
N VAL A 258 7.44 -18.20 -9.33
CA VAL A 258 6.07 -17.62 -9.34
C VAL A 258 5.35 -17.71 -10.68
N PHE A 259 5.99 -18.19 -11.74
CA PHE A 259 5.45 -18.24 -13.12
C PHE A 259 5.17 -19.65 -13.63
N LEU A 260 5.88 -20.67 -13.14
CA LEU A 260 5.80 -22.05 -13.59
C LEU A 260 5.35 -22.96 -12.43
N PRO A 261 4.17 -23.61 -12.53
CA PRO A 261 3.74 -24.61 -11.57
C PRO A 261 4.79 -25.74 -11.44
N GLY A 262 5.24 -26.02 -10.21
CA GLY A 262 6.25 -27.04 -9.94
C GLY A 262 7.71 -26.63 -10.19
N SER A 263 7.98 -25.32 -10.36
CA SER A 263 9.34 -24.78 -10.31
C SER A 263 9.76 -24.49 -8.86
N ASP A 264 11.04 -24.70 -8.56
CA ASP A 264 11.48 -24.65 -7.17
C ASP A 264 11.80 -23.21 -6.74
N TYR A 265 12.74 -22.50 -7.39
CA TYR A 265 13.24 -21.20 -6.91
C TYR A 265 13.70 -20.23 -8.01
N VAL A 266 13.86 -18.94 -7.67
CA VAL A 266 14.49 -17.92 -8.53
C VAL A 266 15.95 -18.27 -8.87
N VAL A 267 16.58 -17.52 -9.78
CA VAL A 267 17.96 -17.80 -10.22
C VAL A 267 18.97 -17.60 -9.07
N PHE A 268 18.84 -16.51 -8.33
CA PHE A 268 19.75 -16.19 -7.22
C PHE A 268 19.04 -15.54 -6.02
N GLU A 269 19.62 -15.78 -4.84
CA GLU A 269 19.22 -15.21 -3.56
C GLU A 269 20.20 -14.10 -3.15
N GLY A 270 19.82 -13.35 -2.11
CA GLY A 270 20.59 -12.23 -1.59
C GLY A 270 19.69 -11.03 -1.36
N ARG A 271 20.26 -9.84 -1.44
CA ARG A 271 19.51 -8.58 -1.27
C ARG A 271 19.98 -7.50 -2.23
N MET A 272 19.15 -6.49 -2.42
CA MET A 272 19.59 -5.29 -3.15
C MET A 272 20.73 -4.62 -2.37
N LYS A 273 21.70 -4.08 -3.09
CA LYS A 273 22.87 -3.44 -2.48
C LYS A 273 22.44 -2.29 -1.55
N GLY A 274 22.95 -2.30 -0.33
CA GLY A 274 22.60 -1.31 0.70
C GLY A 274 21.23 -1.49 1.38
N ALA A 275 20.43 -2.50 1.00
CA ALA A 275 19.12 -2.75 1.60
C ALA A 275 19.21 -3.09 3.09
N LYS A 276 18.20 -2.66 3.86
CA LYS A 276 18.08 -2.87 5.30
C LYS A 276 16.96 -3.84 5.60
N ALA A 277 17.18 -4.79 6.50
CA ALA A 277 16.15 -5.72 6.93
C ALA A 277 15.22 -5.06 7.95
N VAL A 278 13.92 -5.09 7.65
CA VAL A 278 12.84 -4.82 8.62
C VAL A 278 11.75 -5.85 8.35
N GLY A 279 11.73 -6.94 9.13
CA GLY A 279 10.74 -7.99 8.92
C GLY A 279 9.33 -7.57 9.35
N TYR A 280 8.31 -7.87 8.52
CA TYR A 280 6.91 -7.47 8.76
C TYR A 280 6.37 -7.93 10.12
N ALA A 281 6.76 -9.13 10.57
CA ALA A 281 6.33 -9.69 11.85
C ALA A 281 6.77 -8.81 13.03
N THR A 282 7.86 -8.06 12.88
CA THR A 282 8.39 -7.16 13.90
C THR A 282 7.60 -5.86 14.04
N LEU A 283 6.64 -5.60 13.15
CA LEU A 283 5.76 -4.43 13.18
C LEU A 283 4.49 -4.68 14.00
N LEU A 284 4.25 -5.93 14.40
CA LEU A 284 3.02 -6.38 15.03
C LEU A 284 3.29 -6.84 16.47
N ASP A 285 2.35 -6.53 17.35
CA ASP A 285 2.34 -7.01 18.73
C ASP A 285 1.52 -8.31 18.81
N SER A 286 2.21 -9.44 18.77
CA SER A 286 1.56 -10.75 18.84
C SER A 286 0.86 -11.02 20.18
N ALA A 287 1.28 -10.36 21.26
CA ALA A 287 0.62 -10.44 22.56
C ALA A 287 -0.66 -9.59 22.61
N ASN A 288 -0.79 -8.61 21.72
CA ASN A 288 -1.94 -7.72 21.61
C ASN A 288 -2.70 -7.94 20.29
N ASN A 289 -3.18 -9.16 20.07
CA ASN A 289 -4.04 -9.52 18.93
C ASN A 289 -3.45 -9.20 17.54
N ASN A 290 -2.12 -9.16 17.41
CA ASN A 290 -1.42 -8.76 16.19
C ASN A 290 -1.79 -7.36 15.71
N LYS A 291 -2.13 -6.47 16.65
CA LYS A 291 -2.19 -5.02 16.38
C LYS A 291 -0.82 -4.52 15.95
N PHE A 292 -0.78 -3.46 15.16
CA PHE A 292 0.46 -2.74 14.91
C PHE A 292 1.03 -2.21 16.23
N LEU A 293 2.36 -2.22 16.33
CA LEU A 293 3.04 -1.58 17.45
C LEU A 293 2.68 -0.08 17.52
N PRO A 294 2.79 0.52 18.72
CA PRO A 294 2.64 1.97 18.87
C PRO A 294 3.55 2.77 17.92
N ALA A 295 3.07 3.95 17.49
CA ALA A 295 3.73 4.75 16.46
C ALA A 295 5.17 5.17 16.83
N ASP A 296 5.46 5.40 18.10
CA ASP A 296 6.80 5.70 18.61
C ASP A 296 7.76 4.50 18.46
N GLN A 297 7.28 3.28 18.73
CA GLN A 297 8.06 2.05 18.53
C GLN A 297 8.29 1.76 17.04
N LEU A 298 7.27 1.97 16.20
CA LEU A 298 7.42 1.86 14.75
C LEU A 298 8.43 2.89 14.22
N MET A 299 8.31 4.15 14.65
CA MET A 299 9.26 5.20 14.31
C MET A 299 10.69 4.84 14.70
N ALA A 300 10.90 4.31 15.92
CA ALA A 300 12.20 3.88 16.39
C ALA A 300 12.81 2.77 15.52
N LYS A 301 11.98 1.80 15.09
CA LYS A 301 12.42 0.71 14.19
C LYS A 301 12.92 1.24 12.85
N PHE A 302 12.16 2.11 12.20
CA PHE A 302 12.57 2.68 10.91
C PHE A 302 13.75 3.65 11.05
N THR A 303 13.82 4.41 12.14
CA THR A 303 14.97 5.29 12.44
C THR A 303 16.26 4.49 12.63
N ALA A 304 16.18 3.31 13.25
CA ALA A 304 17.35 2.44 13.44
C ALA A 304 17.97 1.94 12.13
N VAL A 305 17.19 1.86 11.04
CA VAL A 305 17.70 1.53 9.69
C VAL A 305 18.02 2.79 8.86
N GLY A 306 18.03 3.95 9.49
CA GLY A 306 18.40 5.23 8.88
C GLY A 306 17.28 5.90 8.08
N MET A 307 16.02 5.50 8.27
CA MET A 307 14.85 6.16 7.67
C MET A 307 14.35 7.28 8.58
N ASP A 308 13.90 8.38 7.98
CA ASP A 308 13.21 9.48 8.65
C ASP A 308 12.27 10.18 7.65
N SER A 309 11.52 11.19 8.10
CA SER A 309 10.53 11.88 7.26
C SER A 309 11.11 12.69 6.09
N SER A 310 12.43 12.95 6.07
CA SER A 310 13.09 13.67 4.97
C SER A 310 13.52 12.76 3.83
N LYS A 311 13.46 11.44 4.04
CA LYS A 311 13.93 10.41 3.10
C LYS A 311 12.78 9.74 2.36
N THR A 312 13.13 9.02 1.31
CA THR A 312 12.22 8.16 0.55
C THR A 312 12.54 6.70 0.83
N ALA A 313 11.57 5.94 1.32
CA ALA A 313 11.69 4.50 1.47
C ALA A 313 11.31 3.78 0.16
N TYR A 314 11.99 2.68 -0.12
CA TYR A 314 11.63 1.72 -1.17
C TYR A 314 11.51 0.35 -0.53
N VAL A 315 10.30 -0.16 -0.39
CA VAL A 315 10.03 -1.45 0.27
C VAL A 315 9.91 -2.55 -0.77
N TYR A 316 10.42 -3.74 -0.46
CA TYR A 316 10.23 -4.93 -1.29
C TYR A 316 10.22 -6.20 -0.45
N CYS A 317 9.60 -7.26 -0.98
CA CYS A 317 9.56 -8.57 -0.33
C CYS A 317 9.88 -9.68 -1.33
N ARG A 318 9.17 -10.81 -1.27
CA ARG A 318 9.22 -11.84 -2.31
C ARG A 318 8.42 -11.45 -3.57
N THR A 319 7.15 -11.07 -3.44
CA THR A 319 6.24 -10.78 -4.58
C THR A 319 5.41 -9.49 -4.40
N GLY A 320 5.92 -8.48 -3.69
CA GLY A 320 5.22 -7.19 -3.52
C GLY A 320 4.01 -7.17 -2.58
N VAL A 321 3.55 -8.33 -2.09
CA VAL A 321 2.36 -8.36 -1.22
C VAL A 321 2.73 -8.06 0.23
N ILE A 322 3.79 -8.70 0.75
CA ILE A 322 4.20 -8.55 2.15
C ILE A 322 4.68 -7.12 2.45
N ALA A 323 5.40 -6.52 1.50
CA ALA A 323 5.99 -5.18 1.60
C ALA A 323 4.94 -4.08 1.83
N SER A 324 3.68 -4.37 1.49
CA SER A 324 2.56 -3.47 1.79
C SER A 324 2.39 -3.21 3.30
N SER A 325 2.91 -4.08 4.18
CA SER A 325 2.88 -3.87 5.63
C SER A 325 3.77 -2.69 6.04
N GLU A 326 5.02 -2.67 5.57
CA GLU A 326 5.96 -1.57 5.77
C GLU A 326 5.51 -0.31 5.04
N TYR A 327 4.97 -0.45 3.81
CA TYR A 327 4.35 0.65 3.09
C TYR A 327 3.25 1.31 3.93
N PHE A 328 2.35 0.52 4.52
CA PHE A 328 1.26 1.04 5.34
C PHE A 328 1.77 1.70 6.63
N VAL A 329 2.79 1.15 7.28
CA VAL A 329 3.36 1.81 8.45
C VAL A 329 3.97 3.16 8.07
N LEU A 330 4.80 3.20 7.03
CA LEU A 330 5.48 4.41 6.60
C LEU A 330 4.49 5.45 6.07
N ASP A 331 3.59 5.11 5.15
CA ASP A 331 2.59 6.04 4.63
C ASP A 331 1.44 6.25 5.63
N GLY A 332 0.70 5.19 5.96
CA GLY A 332 -0.58 5.27 6.67
C GLY A 332 -0.50 5.64 8.16
N ILE A 333 0.61 5.30 8.85
CA ILE A 333 0.80 5.58 10.28
C ILE A 333 1.75 6.76 10.50
N LEU A 334 2.95 6.72 9.91
CA LEU A 334 4.01 7.70 10.16
C LEU A 334 3.94 8.92 9.21
N GLY A 335 3.27 8.80 8.07
CA GLY A 335 3.16 9.87 7.08
C GLY A 335 4.45 10.15 6.31
N TRP A 336 5.35 9.17 6.21
CA TRP A 336 6.63 9.27 5.52
C TRP A 336 6.52 8.79 4.07
N LYS A 337 7.40 9.30 3.20
CA LYS A 337 7.39 8.97 1.77
C LYS A 337 7.91 7.55 1.56
N VAL A 338 7.14 6.72 0.86
CA VAL A 338 7.47 5.32 0.58
C VAL A 338 6.92 4.89 -0.78
N LEU A 339 7.69 4.07 -1.48
CA LEU A 339 7.28 3.38 -2.69
C LEU A 339 7.37 1.86 -2.48
N ASP A 340 6.38 1.12 -2.97
CA ASP A 340 6.40 -0.34 -3.01
C ASP A 340 6.95 -0.82 -4.36
N TYR A 341 8.03 -1.60 -4.35
CA TYR A 341 8.51 -2.33 -5.51
C TYR A 341 7.77 -3.68 -5.56
N ASP A 342 6.64 -3.69 -6.24
CA ASP A 342 5.71 -4.81 -6.23
C ASP A 342 6.21 -6.04 -7.01
N GLY A 343 7.12 -5.87 -7.98
CA GLY A 343 7.84 -6.99 -8.60
C GLY A 343 8.77 -7.73 -7.64
N SER A 344 9.35 -7.00 -6.68
CA SER A 344 10.06 -7.55 -5.53
C SER A 344 11.16 -8.56 -5.89
N TRP A 345 11.58 -9.41 -4.95
CA TRP A 345 12.68 -10.35 -5.20
C TRP A 345 12.37 -11.41 -6.25
N SER A 346 11.11 -11.82 -6.44
CA SER A 346 10.76 -12.81 -7.45
C SER A 346 11.09 -12.35 -8.87
N GLN A 347 10.94 -11.05 -9.14
CA GLN A 347 11.40 -10.44 -10.38
C GLN A 347 12.91 -10.18 -10.33
N TRP A 348 13.40 -9.48 -9.28
CA TRP A 348 14.80 -9.08 -9.18
C TRP A 348 15.77 -10.27 -9.21
N GLY A 349 15.54 -11.29 -8.36
CA GLY A 349 16.35 -12.51 -8.24
C GLY A 349 16.30 -13.43 -9.47
N SER A 350 15.45 -13.11 -10.45
CA SER A 350 15.36 -13.82 -11.73
C SER A 350 16.15 -13.13 -12.85
N MET A 351 16.54 -11.87 -12.69
CA MET A 351 17.23 -11.08 -13.71
C MET A 351 18.75 -11.36 -13.74
N SER A 352 19.10 -12.60 -14.09
CA SER A 352 20.50 -13.04 -14.17
C SER A 352 21.00 -13.15 -15.61
N GLY A 353 22.22 -12.66 -15.82
CA GLY A 353 22.99 -12.85 -17.06
C GLY A 353 24.00 -14.00 -17.02
N ASP A 354 24.04 -14.79 -15.94
CA ASP A 354 24.93 -15.93 -15.81
C ASP A 354 24.27 -17.22 -16.36
N ALA A 355 24.56 -17.53 -17.63
CA ALA A 355 24.05 -18.71 -18.30
C ALA A 355 24.49 -20.04 -17.63
N THR A 356 25.61 -20.05 -16.90
CA THR A 356 26.06 -21.26 -16.18
C THR A 356 25.21 -21.56 -14.95
N LYS A 357 24.44 -20.57 -14.49
CA LYS A 357 23.53 -20.62 -13.34
C LYS A 357 22.06 -20.60 -13.76
N ASP A 358 21.77 -20.94 -15.02
CA ASP A 358 20.43 -20.89 -15.61
C ASP A 358 19.84 -19.46 -15.76
N GLY A 359 20.68 -18.42 -15.71
CA GLY A 359 20.31 -17.06 -16.12
C GLY A 359 19.97 -16.98 -17.61
N VAL A 360 18.97 -16.16 -17.94
CA VAL A 360 18.40 -16.07 -19.30
C VAL A 360 18.69 -14.75 -20.03
N LEU A 361 19.30 -13.78 -19.33
CA LEU A 361 19.66 -12.50 -19.93
C LEU A 361 21.02 -12.57 -20.62
N ASP A 362 21.25 -11.67 -21.58
CA ASP A 362 22.60 -11.40 -22.07
C ASP A 362 23.48 -10.89 -20.92
N SER A 363 24.76 -11.29 -20.92
CA SER A 363 25.72 -10.93 -19.87
C SER A 363 25.93 -9.41 -19.68
N TYR A 364 25.64 -8.61 -20.72
CA TYR A 364 25.71 -7.15 -20.76
C TYR A 364 24.34 -6.48 -20.67
N SER A 365 23.26 -7.25 -20.45
CA SER A 365 21.90 -6.70 -20.35
C SER A 365 21.83 -5.62 -19.25
N GLY A 366 21.27 -4.46 -19.60
CA GLY A 366 21.03 -3.38 -18.63
C GLY A 366 20.03 -3.73 -17.52
N TRP A 367 19.28 -4.82 -17.71
CA TRP A 367 18.28 -5.36 -16.77
C TRP A 367 18.87 -6.38 -15.79
N ARG A 368 20.13 -6.78 -15.98
CA ARG A 368 20.82 -7.73 -15.12
C ARG A 368 20.97 -7.17 -13.70
N THR A 369 20.59 -7.95 -12.68
CA THR A 369 20.61 -7.55 -11.26
C THR A 369 21.58 -8.38 -10.41
N ASP A 370 22.07 -9.53 -10.89
CA ASP A 370 23.05 -10.40 -10.21
C ASP A 370 24.50 -9.86 -10.30
N THR A 371 24.67 -8.55 -10.16
CA THR A 371 26.00 -7.90 -10.17
C THR A 371 26.31 -7.30 -8.80
N ALA A 372 27.60 -7.24 -8.43
CA ALA A 372 28.03 -6.60 -7.18
C ALA A 372 27.75 -5.07 -7.12
N ALA A 373 27.33 -4.47 -8.24
CA ALA A 373 26.86 -3.09 -8.28
C ALA A 373 25.41 -2.96 -7.80
N LEU A 374 24.60 -4.01 -7.95
CA LEU A 374 23.16 -3.99 -7.70
C LEU A 374 22.72 -4.90 -6.56
N SER A 375 23.42 -6.00 -6.32
CA SER A 375 23.07 -6.99 -5.31
C SER A 375 24.24 -7.31 -4.39
N GLU A 376 23.92 -7.72 -3.17
CA GLU A 376 24.84 -8.25 -2.16
C GLU A 376 24.44 -9.67 -1.78
N VAL A 377 25.40 -10.46 -1.30
CA VAL A 377 25.18 -11.84 -0.83
C VAL A 377 24.55 -12.72 -1.90
N ILE A 378 25.09 -12.65 -3.11
CA ILE A 378 24.57 -13.38 -4.28
C ILE A 378 24.86 -14.87 -4.10
N THR A 379 23.80 -15.65 -3.90
CA THR A 379 23.87 -17.12 -3.84
C THR A 379 23.03 -17.70 -4.96
N TYR A 380 23.66 -18.39 -5.90
CA TYR A 380 22.93 -19.03 -6.99
C TYR A 380 22.27 -20.32 -6.51
N ASN A 381 20.95 -20.44 -6.74
CA ASN A 381 20.20 -21.63 -6.36
C ASN A 381 20.67 -22.88 -7.11
N LYS A 382 21.15 -22.68 -8.35
CA LYS A 382 21.74 -23.75 -9.18
C LYS A 382 22.92 -24.45 -8.53
N ASP A 383 23.78 -23.70 -7.84
CA ASP A 383 24.98 -24.25 -7.17
C ASP A 383 24.65 -25.10 -5.95
N ASN A 384 23.41 -25.01 -5.47
CA ASN A 384 22.91 -25.70 -4.30
C ASN A 384 21.95 -26.84 -4.68
N ALA A 385 22.07 -27.33 -5.91
CA ALA A 385 21.27 -28.44 -6.46
C ALA A 385 19.76 -28.19 -6.50
N PHE A 386 19.32 -26.92 -6.50
CA PHE A 386 17.93 -26.57 -6.70
C PHE A 386 17.59 -26.38 -8.18
N THR A 387 16.33 -26.63 -8.53
CA THR A 387 15.80 -26.30 -9.87
C THR A 387 15.49 -24.81 -9.94
N VAL A 388 16.05 -24.14 -10.94
CA VAL A 388 15.81 -22.71 -11.17
C VAL A 388 14.61 -22.54 -12.09
N GLU A 389 13.67 -21.70 -11.67
CA GLU A 389 12.63 -21.14 -12.53
C GLU A 389 13.26 -20.15 -13.52
N LYS A 390 13.16 -20.46 -14.80
CA LYS A 390 13.57 -19.53 -15.86
C LYS A 390 12.44 -18.56 -16.13
N ILE A 391 12.69 -17.27 -15.92
CA ILE A 391 11.76 -16.23 -16.31
C ILE A 391 11.57 -16.22 -17.83
N ILE A 392 10.33 -16.05 -18.28
CA ILE A 392 10.00 -15.98 -19.70
C ILE A 392 10.11 -14.51 -20.12
N LEU A 393 11.13 -14.21 -20.93
CA LEU A 393 11.31 -12.87 -21.47
C LEU A 393 10.25 -12.57 -22.52
N ASP A 394 9.70 -11.35 -22.51
CA ASP A 394 8.85 -10.85 -23.57
C ASP A 394 9.73 -10.44 -24.77
N PRO A 395 9.63 -11.12 -25.94
CA PRO A 395 10.55 -10.89 -27.05
C PRO A 395 10.51 -9.46 -27.59
N LEU A 396 9.33 -8.83 -27.54
CA LEU A 396 9.12 -7.47 -28.04
C LEU A 396 9.76 -6.46 -27.08
N SER A 397 9.54 -6.62 -25.78
CA SER A 397 10.10 -5.76 -24.73
C SER A 397 11.62 -5.85 -24.65
N VAL A 398 12.21 -7.04 -24.83
CA VAL A 398 13.68 -7.19 -24.89
C VAL A 398 14.28 -6.41 -26.05
N GLN A 399 13.58 -6.31 -27.18
CA GLN A 399 14.03 -5.53 -28.34
C GLN A 399 13.84 -4.02 -28.13
N LEU A 400 12.73 -3.61 -27.51
CA LEU A 400 12.39 -2.21 -27.32
C LEU A 400 13.19 -1.55 -26.19
N TYR A 401 13.32 -2.23 -25.05
CA TYR A 401 13.83 -1.65 -23.83
C TYR A 401 15.22 -2.21 -23.53
N SER A 402 16.25 -1.69 -24.18
CA SER A 402 17.65 -2.02 -23.84
C SER A 402 18.19 -1.17 -22.68
N ASN A 403 17.49 -0.09 -22.34
CA ASN A 403 17.89 0.89 -21.33
C ASN A 403 16.87 0.92 -20.18
N THR A 404 17.33 0.64 -18.95
CA THR A 404 16.50 0.67 -17.74
C THR A 404 16.03 2.09 -17.35
N ALA A 405 16.60 3.13 -17.94
CA ALA A 405 16.15 4.51 -17.76
C ALA A 405 14.96 4.88 -18.69
N ASP A 406 14.57 4.00 -19.61
CA ASP A 406 13.39 4.22 -20.43
C ASP A 406 12.12 4.04 -19.58
N LEU A 407 11.49 5.15 -19.22
CA LEU A 407 10.26 5.15 -18.42
C LEU A 407 9.09 4.45 -19.14
N THR A 408 9.15 4.27 -20.46
CA THR A 408 8.13 3.51 -21.19
C THR A 408 8.22 2.00 -20.95
N ALA A 409 9.32 1.54 -20.34
CA ALA A 409 9.47 0.17 -19.84
C ALA A 409 8.70 -0.06 -18.52
N ASN A 410 8.12 0.97 -17.90
CA ASN A 410 7.13 0.83 -16.83
C ASN A 410 5.72 0.68 -17.42
N GLN A 411 5.45 -0.48 -18.05
CA GLN A 411 4.20 -0.68 -18.79
C GLN A 411 2.97 -0.62 -17.89
N ILE A 412 3.10 -1.04 -16.63
CA ILE A 412 2.00 -1.01 -15.65
C ILE A 412 1.46 0.41 -15.45
N GLU A 413 2.32 1.35 -15.08
CA GLU A 413 1.89 2.74 -14.86
C GLU A 413 1.46 3.42 -16.16
N LYS A 414 2.10 3.10 -17.29
CA LYS A 414 1.69 3.60 -18.60
C LYS A 414 0.28 3.14 -18.96
N ASP A 415 0.00 1.85 -18.83
CA ASP A 415 -1.29 1.25 -19.16
C ASP A 415 -2.38 1.73 -18.20
N ASP A 416 -2.06 1.86 -16.91
CA ASP A 416 -3.01 2.33 -15.90
C ASP A 416 -3.29 3.83 -16.05
N ALA A 417 -2.29 4.65 -16.35
CA ALA A 417 -2.49 6.07 -16.69
C ALA A 417 -3.33 6.23 -17.97
N ALA A 418 -3.11 5.39 -18.99
CA ALA A 418 -3.93 5.38 -20.19
C ALA A 418 -5.38 4.96 -19.90
N TYR A 419 -5.58 3.98 -19.01
CA TYR A 419 -6.91 3.57 -18.55
C TYR A 419 -7.62 4.74 -17.86
N MET A 420 -6.93 5.46 -16.98
CA MET A 420 -7.45 6.66 -16.31
C MET A 420 -7.86 7.76 -17.31
N ALA A 421 -7.03 8.03 -18.31
CA ALA A 421 -7.28 9.05 -19.33
C ALA A 421 -8.49 8.71 -20.24
N GLY A 422 -8.74 7.42 -20.49
CA GLY A 422 -9.84 6.94 -21.34
C GLY A 422 -11.25 7.24 -20.82
N GLY A 423 -11.40 7.83 -19.62
CA GLY A 423 -12.68 8.31 -19.08
C GLY A 423 -12.96 9.81 -19.28
N ALA A 424 -11.99 10.59 -19.77
CA ALA A 424 -12.09 12.05 -19.81
C ALA A 424 -12.93 12.61 -20.98
N SER A 425 -13.52 11.78 -21.85
CA SER A 425 -14.22 12.24 -23.06
C SER A 425 -15.75 12.26 -23.00
N GLU A 426 -16.40 11.92 -21.88
CA GLU A 426 -17.87 11.99 -21.78
C GLU A 426 -18.31 13.22 -20.97
N GLY A 427 -18.22 14.39 -21.60
CA GLY A 427 -18.60 15.66 -20.97
C GLY A 427 -18.74 16.83 -21.93
N THR A 428 -19.00 16.60 -23.22
CA THR A 428 -19.47 17.64 -24.13
C THR A 428 -20.76 17.17 -24.76
N THR A 429 -21.87 17.47 -24.09
CA THR A 429 -23.20 17.45 -24.68
C THR A 429 -23.21 18.44 -25.84
N THR A 430 -23.01 17.97 -27.06
CA THR A 430 -23.47 18.69 -28.24
C THR A 430 -24.99 18.66 -28.21
N SER A 431 -25.58 19.75 -27.76
CA SER A 431 -27.00 20.03 -27.91
C SER A 431 -27.37 19.96 -29.40
N ALA A 432 -28.07 18.90 -29.80
CA ALA A 432 -28.77 18.88 -31.07
C ALA A 432 -29.91 19.91 -31.01
N PRO A 433 -30.12 20.73 -32.05
CA PRO A 433 -31.17 21.73 -32.04
C PRO A 433 -32.54 21.05 -32.15
N ALA A 434 -33.47 21.49 -31.30
CA ALA A 434 -34.87 21.13 -31.37
C ALA A 434 -35.47 21.66 -32.69
N SER A 435 -35.92 20.77 -33.56
CA SER A 435 -36.73 21.12 -34.73
C SER A 435 -38.18 21.33 -34.32
N SER A 436 -38.62 22.58 -34.33
CA SER A 436 -40.02 23.00 -34.24
C SER A 436 -40.66 23.13 -35.63
N GLY A 437 -41.91 22.64 -35.76
CA GLY A 437 -42.86 22.96 -36.84
C GLY A 437 -43.04 21.83 -37.86
N GLY A 438 -44.23 21.36 -38.25
CA GLY A 438 -45.60 21.88 -38.11
C GLY A 438 -46.29 21.92 -39.48
N GLY A 439 -47.42 21.20 -39.63
CA GLY A 439 -48.33 21.23 -40.80
C GLY A 439 -47.97 20.24 -41.91
N GLY A 440 -48.86 19.52 -42.58
CA GLY A 440 -50.31 19.59 -42.77
C GLY A 440 -50.61 18.96 -44.13
N CYS A 441 -51.77 18.30 -44.25
CA CYS A 441 -52.31 17.51 -45.38
C CYS A 441 -51.88 16.05 -45.45
#